data_AF-A0A671MR98-F1
#
_entry.id   AF-A0A671MR98-F1
#
_cell.length_a   1.000
_cell.length_b   1.000
_cell.length_c   1.000
_cell.angle_alpha   90.00
_cell.angle_beta   90.00
_cell.angle_gamma   90.00
#
_symmetry.space_group_name_H-M   'P 1'
#
loop_
_entity.id
_entity.type
_entity.pdbx_description
1 polymer ?
#
loop_
_entity_poly.entity_id
_entity_poly.type
_entity_poly.pdbx_seq_one_letter_code
_entity_poly.pdbx_strand_id
1 'polypeptide(L)' 'MQRLCFARLFYLQPKYAVLDEATSALTEEAEGQLYKACKQLGMTLISLGHRSTLKKHHDIMLRLCGGGQWELTKLKEA' A
#
# COMPACT_ATOMS: atom_id res chain seq x y z
N MET A 1 -3.44 -16.82 1.35
CA MET A 1 -2.10 -16.56 0.78
C MET A 1 -1.55 -15.17 1.15
N GLN A 2 -2.30 -14.08 0.99
CA GLN A 2 -1.82 -12.70 1.25
C GLN A 2 -1.15 -12.51 2.63
N ARG A 3 -1.71 -13.06 3.72
CA ARG A 3 -1.13 -12.97 5.07
C ARG A 3 0.27 -13.59 5.18
N LEU A 4 0.55 -14.67 4.43
CA LEU A 4 1.87 -15.31 4.41
C LEU A 4 2.89 -14.44 3.64
N CYS A 5 2.45 -13.76 2.57
CA CYS A 5 3.29 -12.79 1.86
C CYS A 5 3.69 -11.63 2.78
N PHE A 6 2.76 -11.12 3.59
CA PHE A 6 3.07 -10.11 4.62
C PHE A 6 4.00 -10.64 5.70
N ALA A 7 3.86 -11.90 6.15
CA ALA A 7 4.81 -12.51 7.08
C ALA A 7 6.24 -12.52 6.49
N ARG A 8 6.38 -12.88 5.21
CA ARG A 8 7.68 -12.80 4.49
C ARG A 8 8.19 -11.37 4.39
N LEU A 9 7.32 -10.42 4.09
CA LEU A 9 7.67 -8.99 4.02
C LEU A 9 8.20 -8.48 5.37
N PHE A 10 7.53 -8.80 6.47
CA PHE A 10 7.93 -8.41 7.82
C PHE A 10 9.22 -9.08 8.28
N TYR A 11 9.50 -10.30 7.83
CA TYR A 11 10.76 -10.97 8.11
C TYR A 11 11.94 -10.29 7.38
N LEU A 12 11.74 -9.91 6.11
CA LEU A 12 12.81 -9.34 5.29
C LEU A 12 13.06 -7.84 5.51
N GLN A 13 12.04 -7.10 5.95
CA GLN A 13 12.10 -5.65 6.19
C GLN A 13 12.82 -4.85 5.08
N PRO A 14 12.42 -4.99 3.80
CA PRO A 14 13.07 -4.27 2.73
C PRO A 14 12.82 -2.75 2.85
N LYS A 15 13.79 -1.93 2.41
CA LYS A 15 13.61 -0.47 2.37
C LYS A 15 12.40 -0.04 1.50
N TYR A 16 12.13 -0.79 0.43
CA TYR A 16 11.03 -0.56 -0.49
C TYR A 16 10.22 -1.85 -0.67
N ALA A 17 8.91 -1.76 -0.54
CA ALA A 17 7.99 -2.86 -0.79
C ALA A 17 6.99 -2.47 -1.87
N VAL A 18 6.92 -3.30 -2.93
CA VAL A 18 5.93 -3.16 -4.00
C VAL A 18 4.81 -4.17 -3.76
N LEU A 19 3.59 -3.68 -3.57
CA LEU A 19 2.42 -4.44 -3.19
C LEU A 19 1.37 -4.37 -4.30
N ASP A 20 1.24 -5.44 -5.09
CA ASP A 20 0.25 -5.51 -6.17
C ASP A 20 -0.99 -6.26 -5.69
N GLU A 21 -2.10 -5.54 -5.49
CA GLU A 21 -3.38 -6.05 -4.96
C GLU A 21 -3.24 -6.92 -3.69
N ALA A 22 -2.23 -6.63 -2.86
CA ALA A 22 -1.80 -7.50 -1.78
C ALA A 22 -2.81 -7.68 -0.63
N THR A 23 -3.91 -6.93 -0.63
CA THR A 23 -4.93 -6.91 0.43
C THR A 23 -6.36 -7.11 -0.08
N SER A 24 -6.55 -7.49 -1.35
CA SER A 24 -7.89 -7.66 -1.96
C SER A 24 -8.79 -8.70 -1.25
N ALA A 25 -8.20 -9.68 -0.56
CA ALA A 25 -8.93 -10.71 0.20
C ALA A 25 -8.96 -10.42 1.72
N LEU A 26 -8.62 -9.21 2.15
CA LEU A 26 -8.54 -8.81 3.55
C LEU A 26 -9.56 -7.72 3.90
N THR A 27 -10.03 -7.74 5.14
CA THR A 27 -10.88 -6.68 5.70
C THR A 27 -10.13 -5.34 5.73
N GLU A 28 -10.86 -4.21 5.74
CA GLU A 28 -10.24 -2.87 5.86
C GLU A 28 -9.42 -2.72 7.13
N GLU A 29 -9.89 -3.32 8.23
CA GLU A 29 -9.19 -3.30 9.51
C GLU A 29 -7.85 -4.04 9.44
N ALA A 30 -7.84 -5.25 8.86
CA ALA A 30 -6.61 -6.01 8.69
C ALA A 30 -5.63 -5.32 7.72
N GLU A 31 -6.13 -4.72 6.63
CA GLU A 31 -5.32 -3.89 5.73
C GLU A 31 -4.66 -2.75 6.49
N GLY A 32 -5.43 -1.98 7.28
CA GLY A 32 -4.90 -0.87 8.06
C GLY A 32 -3.81 -1.29 9.05
N GLN A 33 -3.99 -2.43 9.74
CA GLN A 33 -2.99 -2.97 10.64
C GLN A 33 -1.69 -3.35 9.91
N LEU A 34 -1.79 -4.01 8.76
CA LEU A 34 -0.63 -4.45 7.98
C LEU A 34 0.18 -3.27 7.42
N TYR A 35 -0.49 -2.26 6.86
CA TYR A 35 0.18 -1.05 6.36
C TYR A 35 0.81 -0.23 7.48
N LYS A 36 0.15 -0.14 8.64
CA LYS A 36 0.71 0.54 9.82
C LYS A 36 1.98 -0.16 10.31
N ALA A 37 1.95 -1.50 10.41
CA ALA A 37 3.14 -2.29 10.78
C ALA A 37 4.28 -2.07 9.79
N CYS A 38 3.98 -2.02 8.49
CA CYS A 38 5.00 -1.74 7.48
C CYS A 38 5.69 -0.38 7.68
N LYS A 39 4.91 0.68 7.92
CA LYS A 39 5.45 2.02 8.20
C LYS A 39 6.28 2.04 9.49
N GLN A 40 5.84 1.35 10.54
CA GLN A 40 6.58 1.25 11.81
C GLN A 40 7.93 0.55 11.65
N LEU A 41 8.03 -0.40 10.72
CA LEU A 41 9.29 -1.06 10.35
C LEU A 41 10.17 -0.23 9.39
N GLY A 42 9.79 1.02 9.11
CA GLY A 42 10.58 1.93 8.26
C GLY A 42 10.54 1.60 6.76
N MET A 43 9.56 0.81 6.32
CA MET A 43 9.44 0.43 4.90
C MET A 43 8.73 1.52 4.10
N THR A 44 9.27 1.82 2.91
CA THR A 44 8.59 2.66 1.92
C THR A 44 7.66 1.79 1.07
N LEU A 45 6.38 2.16 0.99
CA LEU A 45 5.35 1.35 0.33
C LEU A 45 4.96 1.94 -1.02
N ILE A 46 5.01 1.10 -2.05
CA ILE A 46 4.43 1.35 -3.36
C ILE A 46 3.32 0.32 -3.51
N SER A 47 2.05 0.74 -3.50
CA SER A 47 0.93 -0.20 -3.60
C SER A 47 0.07 0.08 -4.82
N LEU A 48 -0.47 -0.99 -5.38
CA LEU A 48 -1.50 -0.97 -6.41
C LEU A 48 -2.77 -1.56 -5.81
N GLY A 49 -3.88 -0.84 -5.97
CA GLY A 49 -5.16 -1.31 -5.51
C GLY A 49 -6.29 -0.33 -5.79
N HIS A 50 -7.50 -0.88 -5.82
CA HIS A 50 -8.71 -0.14 -6.16
C HIS A 50 -9.43 0.46 -4.94
N ARG A 51 -8.98 0.15 -3.72
CA ARG A 51 -9.65 0.55 -2.49
C ARG A 51 -9.27 1.98 -2.09
N SER A 52 -10.28 2.77 -1.74
CA SER A 52 -10.11 4.15 -1.28
C SER A 52 -9.37 4.25 0.07
N THR A 53 -9.43 3.20 0.89
CA THR A 53 -8.76 3.08 2.19
C THR A 53 -7.24 3.18 2.10
N LEU A 54 -6.64 2.72 1.00
CA LEU A 54 -5.19 2.77 0.76
C LEU A 54 -4.63 4.19 0.82
N LYS A 55 -5.42 5.20 0.41
CA LYS A 55 -4.99 6.61 0.42
C LYS A 55 -4.52 7.07 1.80
N LYS A 56 -5.08 6.52 2.88
CA LYS A 56 -4.69 6.86 4.27
C LYS A 56 -3.26 6.44 4.61
N HIS A 57 -2.67 5.56 3.80
CA HIS A 57 -1.36 4.98 4.03
C HIS A 57 -0.28 5.48 3.06
N HIS A 58 -0.60 6.41 2.16
CA HIS A 58 0.34 6.91 1.16
C HIS A 58 0.38 8.44 1.15
N ASP A 59 1.55 8.99 0.86
CA ASP A 59 1.77 10.45 0.77
C ASP A 59 1.54 10.96 -0.66
N ILE A 60 1.60 10.05 -1.64
CA ILE A 60 1.47 10.35 -3.07
C ILE A 60 0.52 9.32 -3.69
N MET A 61 -0.37 9.79 -4.55
CA MET A 61 -1.24 8.96 -5.38
C MET A 61 -0.93 9.23 -6.85
N LEU A 62 -0.63 8.16 -7.59
CA LEU A 62 -0.61 8.16 -9.04
C LEU A 62 -1.94 7.57 -9.53
N ARG A 63 -2.73 8.37 -10.26
CA ARG A 63 -3.96 7.92 -10.91
C ARG A 63 -3.69 7.74 -12.40
N LEU A 64 -4.01 6.56 -12.94
CA LEU A 64 -4.00 6.31 -14.37
C LEU A 64 -5.39 6.68 -14.94
N CYS A 65 -5.43 7.64 -15.87
CA CYS A 65 -6.67 8.17 -16.44
C CYS A 65 -7.10 7.47 -17.74
N GLY A 66 -6.25 6.57 -18.27
CA GLY A 66 -6.46 5.90 -19.56
C GLY A 66 -5.84 6.69 -20.72
N GLY A 67 -5.71 6.05 -21.89
CA GLY A 67 -5.14 6.69 -23.09
C GLY A 67 -3.70 7.20 -22.93
N GLY A 68 -2.93 6.61 -21.99
CA GLY A 68 -1.58 7.07 -21.65
C GLY A 68 -1.51 8.28 -20.70
N GLN A 69 -2.66 8.83 -20.30
CA GLN A 69 -2.72 9.95 -19.36
C GLN A 69 -2.67 9.47 -17.90
N TRP A 70 -2.00 10.26 -17.06
CA TRP A 70 -1.88 10.02 -15.63
C TRP A 70 -1.80 11.33 -14.85
N GLU A 71 -2.20 11.27 -13.58
CA GLU A 71 -2.19 12.39 -12.64
C GLU A 71 -1.47 12.00 -11.37
N LEU A 72 -0.55 12.86 -10.91
CA LEU A 72 0.15 12.70 -9.65
C LEU A 72 -0.38 13.71 -8.63
N THR A 73 -0.82 13.23 -7.48
CA THR A 73 -1.36 14.07 -6.40
C THR A 73 -0.65 13.76 -5.09
N LYS A 74 -0.20 14.80 -4.38
CA LYS A 74 0.20 14.65 -2.97
C LYS A 74 -1.04 14.52 -2.10
N LEU A 75 -1.14 13.42 -1.38
CA LEU A 75 -2.19 13.19 -0.40
C LEU A 75 -1.80 13.97 0.86
N LYS A 76 -2.68 14.87 1.32
CA LYS A 76 -2.43 15.60 2.57
C LYS A 76 -2.38 14.61 3.73
N GLU A 77 -1.39 14.77 4.62
CA GLU A 77 -1.39 14.13 5.93
C GLU A 77 -2.68 14.54 6.66
N ALA A 78 -3.47 13.54 7.06
CA ALA A 78 -4.63 13.72 7.93
C ALA A 78 -4.19 13.58 9.39
#